data_AF-A0A8C5CUZ1-F1
#
_entry.id   AF-A0A8C5CUZ1-F1
#
_cell.length_a   1.000
_cell.length_b   1.000
_cell.length_c   1.000
_cell.angle_alpha   90.00
_cell.angle_beta   90.00
_cell.angle_gamma   90.00
#
_symmetry.space_group_name_H-M   'P 1'
#
loop_
_entity.id
_entity.type
_entity.pdbx_description
1 polymer ?
#
loop_
_entity_poly.entity_id
_entity_poly.type
_entity_poly.pdbx_seq_one_letter_code
_entity_poly.pdbx_strand_id
1 'polypeptide(L)'
;MSSAEESMCCREVDPFWALVETLNPRPDVTCLTLHPGFEGCCLNPFVLQVAYLAFKQEHGPLQASTHEQYRYTAYRQVVRWAYGILGRHIRKPLPACIVSAIRRQFPEEHGVYKGFGWPHLND
;
A
#
# COMPACT_ATOMS: atom_id res chain seq x y z
N MET A 1 4.26 16.13 6.52
CA MET A 1 5.67 16.11 6.06
C MET A 1 6.00 14.68 5.70
N SER A 2 6.47 14.42 4.48
CA SER A 2 6.96 13.10 4.09
C SER A 2 8.35 12.87 4.66
N SER A 3 8.59 11.75 5.34
CA SER A 3 9.94 11.41 5.82
C SER A 3 10.82 10.94 4.65
N ALA A 4 12.15 10.95 4.84
CA ALA A 4 13.08 10.41 3.84
C ALA A 4 12.77 8.94 3.49
N GLU A 5 12.27 8.17 4.46
CA GLU A 5 11.83 6.78 4.29
C GLU A 5 10.59 6.64 3.38
N GLU A 6 9.77 7.69 3.25
CA GLU A 6 8.64 7.73 2.31
C GLU A 6 9.05 8.19 0.90
N SER A 7 10.33 8.51 0.69
CA SER A 7 10.87 9.05 -0.58
C SER A 7 11.64 8.00 -1.39
N MET A 8 11.29 6.72 -1.24
CA MET A 8 11.95 5.61 -1.95
C MET A 8 11.25 5.29 -3.28
N CYS A 9 12.00 4.92 -4.31
CA CYS A 9 11.45 4.43 -5.57
C CYS A 9 11.10 2.94 -5.49
N CYS A 10 10.03 2.50 -6.17
CA CYS A 10 9.67 1.07 -6.19
C CYS A 10 10.74 0.18 -6.86
N ARG A 11 11.65 0.76 -7.64
CA ARG A 11 12.81 0.07 -8.24
C ARG A 11 13.96 -0.16 -7.27
N GLU A 12 14.03 0.62 -6.20
CA GLU A 12 15.12 0.56 -5.21
C GLU A 12 14.80 -0.43 -4.08
N VAL A 13 13.66 -1.12 -4.17
CA VAL A 13 13.17 -2.02 -3.13
C VAL A 13 12.84 -3.35 -3.77
N ASP A 14 13.74 -4.33 -3.61
CA ASP A 14 13.67 -5.60 -4.33
C ASP A 14 12.30 -6.28 -4.24
N PRO A 15 11.63 -6.36 -3.08
CA PRO A 15 10.31 -7.00 -3.00
C PRO A 15 9.22 -6.31 -3.84
N PHE A 16 9.28 -4.99 -4.00
CA PHE A 16 8.35 -4.28 -4.88
C PHE A 16 8.74 -4.42 -6.34
N TRP A 17 10.04 -4.35 -6.65
CA TRP A 17 10.50 -4.44 -8.04
C TRP A 17 10.33 -5.86 -8.61
N ALA A 18 10.55 -6.89 -7.79
CA ALA A 18 10.36 -8.29 -8.17
C ALA A 18 8.95 -8.56 -8.73
N LEU A 19 7.91 -7.89 -8.22
CA LEU A 19 6.56 -8.00 -8.77
C LEU A 19 6.50 -7.62 -10.25
N VAL A 20 7.20 -6.56 -10.65
CA VAL A 20 7.30 -6.14 -12.05
C VAL A 20 8.10 -7.16 -12.87
N GLU A 21 9.17 -7.70 -12.30
CA GLU A 21 10.04 -8.67 -12.99
C GLU A 21 9.36 -10.01 -13.24
N THR A 22 8.36 -10.37 -12.45
CA THR A 22 7.57 -11.61 -12.63
C THR A 22 6.55 -11.56 -13.77
N LEU A 23 6.30 -10.40 -14.38
CA LEU A 23 5.37 -10.29 -15.51
C LEU A 23 5.86 -11.09 -16.72
N ASN A 24 4.95 -11.88 -17.31
CA ASN A 24 5.22 -12.66 -18.52
C ASN A 24 4.03 -12.59 -19.50
N PRO A 25 4.23 -12.12 -20.76
CA PRO A 25 5.46 -11.51 -21.28
C PRO A 25 5.79 -10.25 -20.49
N ARG A 26 7.08 -9.94 -20.31
CA ARG A 26 7.52 -8.74 -19.58
C ARG A 26 7.21 -7.51 -20.44
N PRO A 27 6.18 -6.72 -20.12
CA PRO A 27 5.92 -5.49 -20.83
C PRO A 27 6.95 -4.44 -20.41
N ASP A 28 7.04 -3.32 -21.14
CA ASP A 28 7.90 -2.17 -20.81
C ASP A 28 7.37 -1.38 -19.58
N VAL A 29 7.06 -2.10 -18.50
CA VAL A 29 6.59 -1.54 -17.24
C VAL A 29 7.77 -0.95 -16.50
N THR A 30 7.72 0.37 -16.35
CA THR A 30 8.78 1.17 -15.74
C THR A 30 8.50 1.51 -14.28
N CYS A 31 7.31 1.20 -13.76
CA CYS A 31 6.92 1.48 -12.38
C CYS A 31 5.90 0.43 -11.92
N LEU A 32 5.95 0.02 -10.65
CA LEU A 32 4.97 -0.91 -10.10
C LEU A 32 3.53 -0.39 -10.21
N THR A 33 3.32 0.93 -10.20
CA THR A 33 1.99 1.52 -10.40
C THR A 33 1.43 1.32 -11.80
N LEU A 34 2.26 0.93 -12.77
CA LEU A 34 1.87 0.58 -14.15
C LEU A 34 1.70 -0.93 -14.32
N HIS A 35 1.98 -1.74 -13.30
CA HIS A 35 1.71 -3.16 -13.34
C HIS A 35 0.18 -3.38 -13.39
N PRO A 36 -0.35 -4.23 -14.29
CA PRO A 36 -1.81 -4.42 -14.44
C PRO A 36 -2.49 -4.89 -13.15
N GLY A 37 -1.83 -5.76 -12.40
CA GLY A 37 -2.27 -6.17 -11.06
C GLY A 37 -2.34 -5.04 -10.01
N PHE A 38 -1.62 -3.91 -10.18
CA PHE A 38 -1.65 -2.84 -9.19
C PHE A 38 -3.03 -2.16 -9.13
N GLU A 39 -3.61 -1.85 -10.29
CA GLU A 39 -4.95 -1.26 -10.34
C GLU A 39 -5.99 -2.23 -9.78
N GLY A 40 -5.98 -3.48 -10.26
CA GLY A 40 -6.95 -4.49 -9.86
C GLY A 40 -6.86 -4.87 -8.38
N CYS A 41 -5.66 -5.00 -7.83
CA CYS A 41 -5.46 -5.48 -6.47
C CYS A 41 -5.42 -4.36 -5.42
N CYS A 42 -5.09 -3.12 -5.80
CA CYS A 42 -4.76 -2.08 -4.83
C CYS A 42 -5.50 -0.75 -5.04
N LEU A 43 -6.13 -0.53 -6.20
CA LEU A 43 -6.92 0.68 -6.45
C LEU A 43 -8.41 0.40 -6.69
N ASN A 44 -8.80 -0.84 -6.99
CA ASN A 44 -10.19 -1.20 -7.20
C ASN A 44 -10.99 -1.15 -5.87
N PRO A 45 -12.02 -0.28 -5.75
CA PRO A 45 -12.77 -0.14 -4.51
C PRO A 45 -13.50 -1.41 -4.07
N PHE A 46 -13.99 -2.23 -5.00
CA PHE A 46 -14.71 -3.46 -4.66
C PHE A 46 -13.76 -4.51 -4.07
N VAL A 47 -12.54 -4.60 -4.61
CA VAL A 47 -11.49 -5.47 -4.05
C VAL A 47 -11.08 -4.99 -2.67
N LEU A 48 -10.89 -3.68 -2.50
CA LEU A 48 -10.54 -3.08 -1.21
C LEU A 48 -11.65 -3.24 -0.17
N GLN A 49 -12.92 -3.16 -0.57
CA GLN A 49 -14.06 -3.39 0.33
C GLN A 49 -14.03 -4.81 0.90
N VAL A 50 -13.82 -5.82 0.05
CA VAL A 50 -13.71 -7.21 0.50
C VAL A 50 -12.48 -7.42 1.37
N ALA A 51 -11.32 -6.87 0.98
CA ALA A 51 -10.10 -6.95 1.77
C ALA A 51 -10.23 -6.26 3.14
N TYR A 52 -11.00 -5.16 3.21
CA TYR A 52 -11.30 -4.46 4.45
C TYR A 52 -12.21 -5.27 5.37
N LEU A 53 -13.21 -5.98 4.83
CA LEU A 53 -14.05 -6.88 5.63
C LEU A 53 -13.21 -7.99 6.30
N ALA A 54 -12.27 -8.58 5.56
CA ALA A 54 -11.34 -9.57 6.13
C ALA A 54 -10.48 -8.95 7.24
N PHE A 55 -9.93 -7.75 7.02
CA PHE A 55 -9.20 -7.02 8.07
C PHE A 55 -10.08 -6.74 9.29
N LYS A 56 -11.31 -6.27 9.09
CA LYS A 56 -12.25 -5.92 10.15
C LYS A 56 -12.65 -7.13 10.99
N GLN A 57 -12.75 -8.32 10.39
CA GLN A 57 -13.02 -9.55 11.12
C GLN A 57 -11.89 -9.91 12.09
N GLU A 58 -10.63 -9.70 11.69
CA GLU A 58 -9.45 -10.04 12.49
C GLU A 58 -9.09 -8.96 13.53
N HIS A 59 -9.34 -7.69 13.21
CA HIS A 59 -8.79 -6.55 13.96
C HIS A 59 -9.85 -5.55 14.46
N GLY A 60 -11.11 -5.73 14.08
CA GLY A 60 -12.17 -4.76 14.34
C GLY A 60 -12.22 -3.60 13.33
N PRO A 61 -13.25 -2.75 13.40
CA PRO A 61 -13.42 -1.64 12.48
C PRO A 61 -12.40 -0.52 12.72
N LEU A 62 -11.97 0.13 11.64
CA LEU A 62 -11.24 1.39 11.71
C LEU A 62 -12.23 2.54 11.97
N GLN A 63 -11.91 3.37 12.95
CA GLN A 63 -12.59 4.65 13.19
C GLN A 63 -12.00 5.70 12.23
N ALA A 64 -12.40 5.61 10.96
CA ALA A 64 -11.79 6.33 9.85
C ALA A 64 -12.82 6.55 8.73
N SER A 65 -12.61 7.56 7.89
CA SER A 65 -13.45 7.79 6.70
C SER A 65 -13.33 6.63 5.70
N THR A 66 -14.29 6.49 4.79
CA THR A 66 -14.24 5.43 3.75
C THR A 66 -12.96 5.50 2.92
N HIS A 67 -12.52 6.71 2.54
CA HIS A 67 -11.25 6.88 1.82
C HIS A 67 -10.03 6.53 2.68
N GLU A 68 -10.03 6.88 3.98
CA GLU A 68 -8.95 6.48 4.89
C GLU A 68 -8.89 4.96 5.06
N GLN A 69 -10.04 4.28 5.17
CA GLN A 69 -10.15 2.83 5.18
C GLN A 69 -9.59 2.20 3.90
N TYR A 70 -9.92 2.75 2.73
CA TYR A 70 -9.40 2.28 1.45
C TYR A 70 -7.90 2.49 1.31
N ARG A 71 -7.37 3.66 1.67
CA ARG A 71 -5.92 3.91 1.67
C ARG A 71 -5.20 2.92 2.57
N TYR A 72 -5.66 2.76 3.82
CA TYR A 72 -5.05 1.83 4.77
C TYR A 72 -5.07 0.39 4.25
N THR A 73 -6.21 -0.04 3.68
CA THR A 73 -6.35 -1.38 3.12
C THR A 73 -5.45 -1.58 1.90
N ALA A 74 -5.38 -0.59 1.00
CA ALA A 74 -4.51 -0.60 -0.17
C ALA A 74 -3.03 -0.68 0.22
N TYR A 75 -2.59 0.12 1.20
CA TYR A 75 -1.22 0.06 1.72
C TYR A 75 -0.89 -1.35 2.23
N ARG A 76 -1.80 -1.97 2.99
CA ARG A 76 -1.60 -3.35 3.48
C ARG A 76 -1.61 -4.37 2.36
N GLN A 77 -2.46 -4.22 1.35
CA GLN A 77 -2.49 -5.15 0.22
C GLN A 77 -1.20 -5.09 -0.59
N VAL A 78 -0.67 -3.90 -0.89
CA VAL A 78 0.59 -3.76 -1.63
C VAL A 78 1.76 -4.37 -0.85
N VAL A 79 1.84 -4.14 0.47
CA VAL A 79 2.86 -4.78 1.32
C VAL A 79 2.68 -6.30 1.33
N ARG A 80 1.44 -6.81 1.47
CA ARG A 80 1.17 -8.25 1.43
C ARG A 80 1.53 -8.87 0.08
N TRP A 81 1.31 -8.15 -1.00
CA TRP A 81 1.64 -8.63 -2.34
C TRP A 81 3.16 -8.73 -2.54
N ALA A 82 3.92 -7.72 -2.09
CA ALA A 82 5.37 -7.69 -2.22
C ALA A 82 6.11 -8.61 -1.22
N TYR A 83 5.64 -8.69 0.03
CA TYR A 83 6.35 -9.37 1.12
C TYR A 83 5.66 -10.64 1.64
N GLY A 84 4.46 -10.97 1.17
CA GLY A 84 3.64 -12.04 1.74
C GLY A 84 3.06 -11.68 3.12
N ILE A 85 2.89 -12.69 3.96
CA ILE A 85 2.33 -12.52 5.31
C ILE A 85 3.44 -12.07 6.26
N LEU A 86 3.28 -10.85 6.79
CA LEU A 86 4.17 -10.30 7.81
C LEU A 86 3.61 -10.52 9.22
N GLY A 87 4.50 -10.69 10.20
CA GLY A 87 4.14 -10.78 11.62
C GLY A 87 3.48 -9.51 12.15
N ARG A 88 2.72 -9.64 13.25
CA ARG A 88 2.15 -8.49 13.97
C ARG A 88 3.30 -7.54 14.34
N HIS A 89 3.14 -6.25 14.06
CA HIS A 89 4.12 -5.18 14.27
C HIS A 89 5.26 -5.04 13.24
N ILE A 90 5.38 -5.93 12.26
CA ILE A 90 6.35 -5.71 11.18
C ILE A 90 5.76 -4.72 10.17
N ARG A 91 6.29 -3.50 10.14
CA ARG A 91 5.93 -2.45 9.18
C ARG A 91 7.01 -2.35 8.09
N LYS A 92 6.58 -2.11 6.85
CA LYS A 92 7.47 -1.85 5.71
C LYS A 92 7.13 -0.48 5.12
N PRO A 93 8.13 0.39 4.85
CA PRO A 93 7.90 1.64 4.17
C PRO A 93 7.44 1.36 2.73
N LEU A 94 6.51 2.18 2.25
CA LEU A 94 6.01 2.10 0.88
C LEU A 94 6.75 3.10 -0.01
N PRO A 95 7.12 2.71 -1.24
CA PRO A 95 7.63 3.62 -2.24
C PRO A 95 6.72 4.83 -2.51
N ALA A 96 7.34 5.97 -2.80
CA ALA A 96 6.67 7.25 -3.03
C ALA A 96 5.65 7.17 -4.18
N CYS A 97 5.96 6.44 -5.24
CA CYS A 97 5.06 6.26 -6.39
C CYS A 97 3.77 5.53 -6.00
N ILE A 98 3.86 4.50 -5.16
CA ILE A 98 2.72 3.72 -4.66
C ILE A 98 1.86 4.60 -3.76
N VAL A 99 2.47 5.28 -2.79
CA VAL A 99 1.77 6.19 -1.87
C VAL A 99 1.04 7.28 -2.65
N SER A 100 1.71 7.88 -3.63
CA SER A 100 1.14 8.94 -4.47
C SER A 100 -0.04 8.44 -5.30
N ALA A 101 0.07 7.25 -5.90
CA ALA A 101 -1.02 6.66 -6.67
C ALA A 101 -2.25 6.37 -5.80
N ILE A 102 -2.06 5.77 -4.62
CA ILE A 102 -3.15 5.45 -3.70
C ILE A 102 -3.83 6.72 -3.16
N ARG A 103 -3.04 7.73 -2.77
CA ARG A 103 -3.60 9.02 -2.28
C ARG A 103 -4.35 9.78 -3.38
N ARG A 104 -3.94 9.64 -4.64
CA ARG A 104 -4.66 10.21 -5.78
C ARG A 104 -6.02 9.53 -6.00
N GLN A 105 -6.06 8.21 -5.87
CA GLN A 105 -7.29 7.44 -6.02
C GLN A 105 -8.28 7.69 -4.87
N PHE A 106 -7.76 7.84 -3.66
CA PHE A 106 -8.56 8.02 -2.45
C PHE A 106 -8.10 9.28 -1.71
N PRO A 107 -8.49 10.47 -2.17
CA PRO A 107 -8.02 11.72 -1.58
C PRO A 107 -8.56 11.94 -0.17
N GLU A 108 -7.80 12.66 0.65
CA GLU A 108 -8.29 13.25 1.90
C GLU A 108 -8.95 14.60 1.61
N GLU A 109 -10.07 14.89 2.26
CA GLU A 109 -10.86 16.12 1.99
C GLU A 109 -10.05 17.41 2.25
N HIS A 110 -9.14 17.39 3.22
CA HIS A 110 -8.28 18.53 3.55
C HIS A 110 -6.82 18.37 3.11
N GLY A 111 -6.48 17.28 2.40
CA GLY A 111 -5.11 17.00 1.96
C GLY A 111 -4.10 16.74 3.07
N VAL A 112 -4.54 16.59 4.33
CA VAL A 112 -3.68 16.30 5.48
C VAL A 112 -3.58 14.79 5.67
N TYR A 113 -2.42 14.22 5.34
CA TYR A 113 -2.16 12.78 5.49
C TYR A 113 -1.30 12.49 6.71
N LYS A 114 -1.64 11.43 7.44
CA LYS A 114 -0.73 10.80 8.42
C LYS A 114 0.40 10.11 7.64
N GLY A 115 1.63 10.38 8.03
CA GLY A 115 2.82 9.71 7.49
C GLY A 115 3.06 8.35 8.14
N PHE A 116 4.10 7.67 7.68
CA PHE A 116 4.61 6.43 8.24
C PHE A 116 5.05 6.64 9.69
N GLY A 117 4.64 5.74 10.57
CA GLY A 117 5.09 5.69 11.95
C GLY A 117 5.63 4.30 12.24
N TRP A 118 6.75 4.23 12.95
CA TRP A 118 7.24 2.96 13.49
C TRP A 118 6.28 2.44 14.58
N PRO A 119 6.16 1.12 14.78
CA PRO A 119 5.52 0.60 15.98
C PRO A 119 6.29 1.17 17.19
N HIS A 120 5.58 1.59 18.23
CA HIS A 120 6.24 1.85 19.52
C HIS A 120 6.82 0.51 19.99
N LEU A 121 8.14 0.39 19.94
CA LEU A 121 8.86 -0.63 20.67
C LEU A 121 8.78 -0.17 22.13
N ASN A 122 7.87 -0.77 22.89
CA ASN A 122 8.00 -0.71 24.34
C ASN A 122 9.20 -1.60 24.68
N ASP A 123 10.25 -1.00 25.23
CA ASP A 123 11.33 -1.70 25.92
C ASP A 123 10.80 -2.50 27.11
#